data_AF-A0A2B7ZM17-F1
#
_entry.id   AF-A0A2B7ZM17-F1
#
_cell.length_a   1.000
_cell.length_b   1.000
_cell.length_c   1.000
_cell.angle_alpha   90.00
_cell.angle_beta   90.00
_cell.angle_gamma   90.00
#
_symmetry.space_group_name_H-M   'P 1'
#
loop_
_entity.id
_entity.type
_entity.pdbx_description
1 polymer ?
#
loop_
_entity_poly.entity_id
_entity_poly.type
_entity_poly.pdbx_seq_one_letter_code
_entity_poly.pdbx_strand_id
1 'polypeptide(L)'
;MTKEVTPPPATTTTTTTTHQPPSLPNSPLAKRPKTTAMAPATESAAAPAPSETPTTTSTTPAVTSPSQSKPTPLMVKKLVPTARVPTRGSAFAAGYDLYCAKAIVIPAKGKGLVDTGLAIAVPEGTYGRIAPRSGLASKHFIDTGAGVIDADYRGEVKVLLFNFSDVDFTINEGDRIAQLVLERIYNPEVVEMEQLEDSVRGVGGFGSTG
;
A
#
# COMPACT_ATOMS: atom_id res chain seq x y z
N MET A 1 12.39 76.61 -12.34
CA MET A 1 13.52 76.14 -13.18
C MET A 1 14.46 75.42 -12.21
N THR A 2 14.68 74.12 -12.19
CA THR A 2 14.46 72.97 -13.08
C THR A 2 14.29 71.74 -12.17
N LYS A 3 13.24 70.92 -12.39
CA LYS A 3 13.14 69.59 -11.75
C LYS A 3 13.83 68.59 -12.68
N GLU A 4 14.87 67.96 -12.20
CA GLU A 4 15.59 66.90 -12.91
C GLU A 4 14.83 65.57 -12.67
N VAL A 5 14.32 64.97 -13.75
CA VAL A 5 13.58 63.71 -13.73
C VAL A 5 14.52 62.62 -14.23
N THR A 6 14.79 61.63 -13.38
CA THR A 6 15.59 60.45 -13.68
C THR A 6 14.89 59.57 -14.72
N PRO A 7 15.58 59.08 -15.78
CA PRO A 7 14.98 58.17 -16.76
C PRO A 7 14.86 56.72 -16.21
N PRO A 8 13.90 55.92 -16.69
CA PRO A 8 13.72 54.54 -16.25
C PRO A 8 14.75 53.58 -16.88
N PRO A 9 15.02 52.42 -16.25
CA PRO A 9 16.01 51.46 -16.73
C PRO A 9 15.51 50.66 -17.95
N ALA A 10 16.47 50.24 -18.78
CA ALA A 10 16.25 49.53 -20.05
C ALA A 10 15.68 48.11 -19.87
N THR A 11 14.80 47.72 -20.78
CA THR A 11 14.13 46.41 -20.83
C THR A 11 15.07 45.34 -21.42
N THR A 12 15.50 44.38 -20.61
CA THR A 12 16.27 43.21 -21.09
C THR A 12 15.33 42.19 -21.71
N THR A 13 15.51 41.90 -23.00
CA THR A 13 14.77 40.87 -23.74
C THR A 13 15.27 39.48 -23.34
N THR A 14 14.43 38.67 -22.68
CA THR A 14 14.73 37.26 -22.37
C THR A 14 14.32 36.39 -23.56
N THR A 15 15.29 35.79 -24.24
CA THR A 15 15.10 34.76 -25.27
C THR A 15 14.50 33.50 -24.62
N THR A 16 13.34 33.07 -25.09
CA THR A 16 12.67 31.84 -24.64
C THR A 16 13.19 30.66 -25.46
N THR A 17 14.08 29.84 -24.89
CA THR A 17 14.46 28.54 -25.45
C THR A 17 13.41 27.49 -25.05
N THR A 18 12.67 26.99 -26.04
CA THR A 18 11.66 25.94 -25.86
C THR A 18 12.35 24.59 -25.74
N HIS A 19 12.43 24.02 -24.53
CA HIS A 19 12.88 22.64 -24.32
C HIS A 19 11.72 21.67 -24.56
N GLN A 20 11.85 20.83 -25.59
CA GLN A 20 10.93 19.70 -25.80
C GLN A 20 11.37 18.51 -24.93
N PRO A 21 10.46 17.83 -24.22
CA PRO A 21 10.80 16.68 -23.39
C PRO A 21 11.25 15.48 -24.25
N PRO A 22 12.25 14.70 -23.79
CA PRO A 22 12.68 13.50 -24.49
C PRO A 22 11.58 12.42 -24.45
N SER A 23 11.43 11.70 -25.57
CA SER A 23 10.47 10.61 -25.70
C SER A 23 10.86 9.40 -24.85
N LEU A 24 9.86 8.74 -24.27
CA LEU A 24 10.02 7.54 -23.45
C LEU A 24 10.49 6.33 -24.30
N PRO A 25 11.37 5.46 -23.78
CA PRO A 25 11.76 4.24 -24.47
C PRO A 25 10.61 3.22 -24.49
N ASN A 26 10.28 2.72 -25.68
CA ASN A 26 9.32 1.63 -25.88
C ASN A 26 9.91 0.30 -25.36
N SER A 27 9.38 -0.21 -24.24
CA SER A 27 9.64 -1.58 -23.79
C SER A 27 8.46 -2.49 -24.13
N PRO A 28 8.66 -3.64 -24.80
CA PRO A 28 7.56 -4.53 -25.16
C PRO A 28 7.04 -5.31 -23.93
N LEU A 29 5.71 -5.50 -23.88
CA LEU A 29 5.04 -6.26 -22.81
C LEU A 29 5.48 -7.73 -22.75
N ALA A 30 5.67 -8.25 -21.54
CA ALA A 30 6.04 -9.65 -21.30
C ALA A 30 4.93 -10.62 -21.75
N LYS A 31 5.29 -11.63 -22.55
CA LYS A 31 4.37 -12.68 -23.02
C LYS A 31 4.13 -13.71 -21.91
N ARG A 32 2.85 -13.98 -21.62
CA ARG A 32 2.38 -15.00 -20.68
C ARG A 32 2.54 -16.42 -21.27
N PRO A 33 3.14 -17.40 -20.56
CA PRO A 33 3.13 -18.79 -21.03
C PRO A 33 1.76 -19.44 -20.81
N LYS A 34 1.32 -20.22 -21.82
CA LYS A 34 0.10 -21.04 -21.80
C LYS A 34 0.37 -22.37 -21.08
N THR A 35 -0.54 -22.79 -20.21
CA THR A 35 -0.51 -24.13 -19.58
C THR A 35 -1.44 -25.07 -20.33
N THR A 36 -0.92 -26.22 -20.79
CA THR A 36 -1.67 -27.29 -21.44
C THR A 36 -2.36 -28.16 -20.38
N ALA A 37 -3.63 -28.47 -20.60
CA ALA A 37 -4.45 -29.35 -19.77
C ALA A 37 -4.13 -30.83 -20.04
N MET A 38 -4.13 -31.66 -19.00
CA MET A 38 -4.21 -33.13 -19.12
C MET A 38 -5.34 -33.65 -18.21
N ALA A 39 -6.14 -34.56 -18.78
CA ALA A 39 -7.28 -35.25 -18.18
C ALA A 39 -6.85 -36.37 -17.22
N PRO A 40 -7.76 -36.89 -16.36
CA PRO A 40 -7.57 -38.20 -15.74
C PRO A 40 -8.54 -39.25 -16.31
N ALA A 41 -8.01 -40.48 -16.44
CA ALA A 41 -8.74 -41.70 -16.73
C ALA A 41 -8.88 -42.56 -15.45
N THR A 42 -10.11 -43.00 -15.22
CA THR A 42 -10.64 -44.28 -14.65
C THR A 42 -9.80 -45.20 -13.74
N GLU A 43 -10.41 -45.48 -12.58
CA GLU A 43 -10.70 -46.78 -11.91
C GLU A 43 -9.74 -47.98 -12.02
N SER A 44 -9.37 -48.56 -10.86
CA SER A 44 -9.86 -49.88 -10.41
C SER A 44 -9.14 -50.33 -9.12
N ALA A 45 -9.88 -50.93 -8.18
CA ALA A 45 -9.43 -51.41 -6.88
C ALA A 45 -9.58 -52.94 -6.77
N ALA A 46 -8.57 -53.62 -6.26
CA ALA A 46 -8.67 -54.93 -5.62
C ALA A 46 -7.40 -55.25 -4.80
N ALA A 47 -7.59 -55.75 -3.58
CA ALA A 47 -6.60 -56.36 -2.66
C ALA A 47 -6.87 -57.91 -2.63
N PRO A 48 -6.04 -58.82 -2.03
CA PRO A 48 -5.44 -58.74 -0.68
C PRO A 48 -4.01 -59.37 -0.47
N ALA A 49 -3.56 -59.35 0.79
CA ALA A 49 -2.26 -59.70 1.43
C ALA A 49 -1.93 -61.24 1.49
N PRO A 50 -0.91 -61.78 2.24
CA PRO A 50 0.13 -61.19 3.15
C PRO A 50 1.57 -61.80 3.08
N SER A 51 2.52 -61.28 3.91
CA SER A 51 3.53 -62.03 4.73
C SER A 51 4.92 -61.33 4.94
N GLU A 52 5.25 -61.14 6.23
CA GLU A 52 6.53 -61.29 6.97
C GLU A 52 7.91 -60.67 6.56
N THR A 53 8.32 -59.65 7.34
CA THR A 53 9.64 -59.36 8.02
C THR A 53 10.98 -59.21 7.25
N PRO A 54 12.05 -58.65 7.89
CA PRO A 54 12.46 -57.24 8.02
C PRO A 54 13.70 -56.87 7.14
N THR A 55 14.18 -55.61 7.21
CA THR A 55 15.61 -55.15 7.16
C THR A 55 15.86 -53.89 6.30
N THR A 56 16.70 -53.02 6.87
CA THR A 56 17.57 -51.97 6.28
C THR A 56 16.99 -50.68 5.67
N THR A 57 17.22 -49.60 6.42
CA THR A 57 17.92 -48.36 6.03
C THR A 57 17.84 -47.90 4.57
N SER A 58 17.17 -46.75 4.36
CA SER A 58 17.62 -45.78 3.36
C SER A 58 17.19 -44.38 3.78
N THR A 59 18.18 -43.59 4.18
CA THR A 59 18.11 -42.16 4.47
C THR A 59 17.80 -41.40 3.19
N THR A 60 16.64 -40.76 3.13
CA THR A 60 16.37 -39.67 2.19
C THR A 60 16.09 -38.44 3.05
N PRO A 61 16.89 -37.37 3.00
CA PRO A 61 16.47 -36.11 3.58
C PRO A 61 15.28 -35.63 2.77
N ALA A 62 14.08 -35.74 3.37
CA ALA A 62 12.89 -35.10 2.84
C ALA A 62 13.22 -33.62 2.67
N VAL A 63 13.15 -33.14 1.43
CA VAL A 63 13.13 -31.71 1.14
C VAL A 63 11.95 -31.16 1.91
N THR A 64 12.24 -30.56 3.07
CA THR A 64 11.26 -29.85 3.88
C THR A 64 10.78 -28.70 3.01
N SER A 65 9.66 -28.93 2.32
CA SER A 65 8.91 -27.87 1.69
C SER A 65 8.67 -26.83 2.78
N PRO A 66 9.06 -25.55 2.60
CA PRO A 66 8.75 -24.55 3.59
C PRO A 66 7.24 -24.54 3.73
N SER A 67 6.76 -25.06 4.86
CA SER A 67 5.37 -24.98 5.27
C SER A 67 5.01 -23.50 5.27
N GLN A 68 4.38 -23.03 4.19
CA GLN A 68 3.74 -21.72 4.19
C GLN A 68 2.62 -21.82 5.22
N SER A 69 2.92 -21.39 6.45
CA SER A 69 1.91 -21.22 7.47
C SER A 69 0.84 -20.29 6.88
N LYS A 70 -0.41 -20.74 6.95
CA LYS A 70 -1.56 -19.95 6.50
C LYS A 70 -1.49 -18.59 7.20
N PRO A 71 -1.52 -17.45 6.48
CA PRO A 71 -1.42 -16.15 7.12
C PRO A 71 -2.56 -15.96 8.11
N THR A 72 -2.22 -15.50 9.32
CA THR A 72 -3.17 -15.17 10.38
C THR A 72 -4.23 -14.18 9.86
N PRO A 73 -5.51 -14.34 10.18
CA PRO A 73 -6.55 -13.42 9.71
C PRO A 73 -6.38 -12.02 10.33
N LEU A 74 -6.83 -10.98 9.60
CA LEU A 74 -7.05 -9.64 10.16
C LEU A 74 -8.22 -9.68 11.14
N MET A 75 -7.98 -9.36 12.40
CA MET A 75 -9.04 -9.31 13.42
C MET A 75 -9.61 -7.90 13.50
N VAL A 76 -10.94 -7.80 13.58
CA VAL A 76 -11.65 -6.51 13.61
C VAL A 76 -12.71 -6.54 14.70
N LYS A 77 -12.73 -5.50 15.53
CA LYS A 77 -13.75 -5.27 16.56
C LYS A 77 -14.48 -3.95 16.25
N LYS A 78 -15.80 -4.01 16.13
CA LYS A 78 -16.63 -2.81 16.09
C LYS A 78 -16.74 -2.21 17.49
N LEU A 79 -16.44 -0.92 17.62
CA LEU A 79 -16.54 -0.15 18.86
C LEU A 79 -17.88 0.58 18.96
N VAL A 80 -18.53 0.85 17.82
CA VAL A 80 -19.83 1.51 17.73
C VAL A 80 -20.76 0.77 16.76
N PRO A 81 -22.10 0.90 16.89
CA PRO A 81 -23.06 0.22 15.99
C PRO A 81 -22.94 0.64 14.51
N THR A 82 -22.57 1.89 14.25
CA THR A 82 -22.44 2.46 12.89
C THR A 82 -21.19 1.97 12.15
N ALA A 83 -20.24 1.35 12.85
CA ALA A 83 -19.01 0.85 12.27
C ALA A 83 -19.28 -0.30 11.27
N ARG A 84 -18.52 -0.32 10.18
CA ARG A 84 -18.63 -1.34 9.12
C ARG A 84 -17.34 -2.15 9.03
N VAL A 85 -17.47 -3.46 8.86
CA VAL A 85 -16.31 -4.34 8.67
C VAL A 85 -15.65 -3.97 7.33
N PRO A 86 -14.32 -3.81 7.27
CA PRO A 86 -13.62 -3.48 6.03
C PRO A 86 -13.86 -4.52 4.93
N THR A 87 -13.99 -4.08 3.68
CA THR A 87 -14.25 -4.98 2.54
C THR A 87 -13.22 -4.79 1.44
N ARG A 88 -13.00 -5.83 0.62
CA ARG A 88 -12.14 -5.71 -0.56
C ARG A 88 -12.99 -5.39 -1.79
N GLY A 89 -12.56 -4.42 -2.58
CA GLY A 89 -13.24 -4.04 -3.81
C GLY A 89 -13.14 -5.07 -4.95
N SER A 90 -12.17 -5.97 -4.88
CA SER A 90 -12.00 -7.08 -5.84
C SER A 90 -11.17 -8.22 -5.22
N ALA A 91 -11.10 -9.37 -5.90
CA ALA A 91 -10.35 -10.53 -5.42
C ALA A 91 -8.84 -10.25 -5.16
N PHE A 92 -8.27 -9.33 -5.95
CA PHE A 92 -6.86 -8.94 -5.90
C PHE A 92 -6.66 -7.49 -5.41
N ALA A 93 -7.69 -6.87 -4.83
CA ALA A 93 -7.53 -5.55 -4.22
C ALA A 93 -6.49 -5.65 -3.09
N ALA A 94 -5.52 -4.73 -3.12
CA ALA A 94 -4.45 -4.67 -2.14
C ALA A 94 -4.95 -4.23 -0.76
N GLY A 95 -5.91 -3.30 -0.74
CA GLY A 95 -6.47 -2.74 0.48
C GLY A 95 -7.90 -3.16 0.79
N TYR A 96 -8.26 -3.04 2.05
CA TYR A 96 -9.64 -3.15 2.55
C TYR A 96 -10.23 -1.75 2.70
N ASP A 97 -11.32 -1.45 2.00
CA ASP A 97 -12.05 -0.18 2.13
C ASP A 97 -12.44 0.05 3.60
N LEU A 98 -12.07 1.22 4.14
CA LEU A 98 -12.45 1.72 5.46
C LEU A 98 -13.63 2.68 5.33
N TYR A 99 -14.53 2.61 6.30
CA TYR A 99 -15.81 3.33 6.28
C TYR A 99 -15.87 4.39 7.37
N CYS A 100 -16.49 5.51 7.06
CA CYS A 100 -16.83 6.55 8.03
C CYS A 100 -17.93 6.06 8.99
N ALA A 101 -17.74 6.15 10.30
CA ALA A 101 -18.74 5.79 11.30
C ALA A 101 -19.57 6.98 11.78
N LYS A 102 -19.15 8.21 11.49
CA LYS A 102 -19.82 9.44 11.89
C LYS A 102 -19.57 10.55 10.86
N ALA A 103 -20.66 11.13 10.35
CA ALA A 103 -20.59 12.19 9.34
C ALA A 103 -19.69 13.37 9.78
N ILE A 104 -18.92 13.90 8.82
CA ILE A 104 -17.96 14.98 9.04
C ILE A 104 -17.75 15.76 7.74
N VAL A 105 -17.39 17.04 7.86
CA VAL A 105 -16.92 17.87 6.75
C VAL A 105 -15.43 18.09 6.91
N ILE A 106 -14.67 17.84 5.84
CA ILE A 106 -13.24 18.18 5.75
C ILE A 106 -13.13 19.55 5.07
N PRO A 107 -12.74 20.61 5.80
CA PRO A 107 -12.70 21.96 5.24
C PRO A 107 -11.79 22.07 4.03
N ALA A 108 -12.12 22.95 3.09
CA ALA A 108 -11.24 23.35 1.98
C ALA A 108 -9.86 23.76 2.52
N LYS A 109 -8.79 23.30 1.85
CA LYS A 109 -7.39 23.48 2.28
C LYS A 109 -7.12 23.03 3.73
N GLY A 110 -7.96 22.13 4.26
CA GLY A 110 -7.97 21.72 5.65
C GLY A 110 -7.65 20.25 5.85
N LYS A 111 -7.87 19.80 7.08
CA LYS A 111 -7.72 18.41 7.49
C LYS A 111 -8.80 18.02 8.49
N GLY A 112 -9.16 16.74 8.50
CA GLY A 112 -10.10 16.19 9.48
C GLY A 112 -9.75 14.75 9.83
N LEU A 113 -10.01 14.40 11.09
CA LEU A 113 -9.81 13.05 11.60
C LEU A 113 -11.15 12.34 11.57
N VAL A 114 -11.27 11.33 10.70
CA VAL A 114 -12.52 10.60 10.47
C VAL A 114 -12.54 9.32 11.29
N ASP A 115 -13.60 9.16 12.07
CA ASP A 115 -13.84 8.00 12.94
C ASP A 115 -14.28 6.80 12.10
N THR A 116 -13.62 5.65 12.27
CA THR A 116 -14.08 4.39 11.66
C THR A 116 -14.90 3.53 12.60
N GLY A 117 -14.83 3.80 13.91
CA GLY A 117 -15.48 2.98 14.91
C GLY A 117 -14.91 1.56 15.01
N LEU A 118 -13.68 1.32 14.54
CA LEU A 118 -13.05 0.00 14.54
C LEU A 118 -11.79 -0.02 15.41
N ALA A 119 -11.58 -1.09 16.15
CA ALA A 119 -10.25 -1.52 16.58
C ALA A 119 -9.84 -2.73 15.74
N ILE A 120 -8.55 -2.85 15.45
CA ILE A 120 -8.00 -3.94 14.63
C ILE A 120 -6.83 -4.64 15.32
N ALA A 121 -6.56 -5.88 14.92
CA ALA A 121 -5.27 -6.53 15.14
C ALA A 121 -4.80 -7.10 13.80
N VAL A 122 -3.73 -6.54 13.26
CA VAL A 122 -3.13 -6.99 12.00
C VAL A 122 -2.27 -8.24 12.25
N PRO A 123 -2.01 -9.05 11.22
CA PRO A 123 -1.10 -10.20 11.33
C PRO A 123 0.31 -9.77 11.75
N GLU A 124 0.99 -10.61 12.53
CA GLU A 124 2.40 -10.41 12.89
C GLU A 124 3.29 -10.27 11.65
N GLY A 125 4.34 -9.45 11.75
CA GLY A 125 5.22 -9.10 10.63
C GLY A 125 4.58 -8.16 9.61
N THR A 126 3.45 -7.54 9.95
CA THR A 126 2.80 -6.51 9.14
C THR A 126 2.43 -5.30 9.98
N TYR A 127 2.23 -4.17 9.32
CA TYR A 127 1.50 -3.03 9.86
C TYR A 127 0.32 -2.71 8.95
N GLY A 128 -0.64 -1.95 9.47
CA GLY A 128 -1.76 -1.44 8.69
C GLY A 128 -1.44 -0.07 8.11
N ARG A 129 -1.26 0.04 6.79
CA ARG A 129 -1.16 1.34 6.12
C ARG A 129 -2.53 1.86 5.69
N ILE A 130 -2.92 3.03 6.19
CA ILE A 130 -4.04 3.79 5.64
C ILE A 130 -3.56 4.47 4.36
N ALA A 131 -4.16 4.09 3.23
CA ALA A 131 -3.83 4.56 1.90
C ALA A 131 -5.00 5.33 1.27
N PRO A 132 -4.72 6.30 0.39
CA PRO A 132 -5.77 7.08 -0.25
C PRO A 132 -6.52 6.21 -1.28
N ARG A 133 -7.80 6.54 -1.50
CA ARG A 133 -8.61 5.95 -2.58
C ARG A 133 -8.46 6.84 -3.82
N SER A 134 -8.07 6.25 -4.95
CA SER A 134 -7.81 7.00 -6.20
C SER A 134 -8.99 7.85 -6.66
N GLY A 135 -10.23 7.38 -6.45
CA GLY A 135 -11.43 8.15 -6.79
C GLY A 135 -11.59 9.42 -5.95
N LEU A 136 -11.21 9.41 -4.67
CA LEU A 136 -11.27 10.58 -3.80
C LEU A 136 -10.13 11.57 -4.13
N ALA A 137 -8.93 11.04 -4.36
CA ALA A 137 -7.77 11.84 -4.76
C ALA A 137 -8.01 12.57 -6.10
N SER A 138 -8.46 11.85 -7.13
CA SER A 138 -8.64 12.43 -8.48
C SER A 138 -9.83 13.37 -8.62
N LYS A 139 -10.94 13.12 -7.91
CA LYS A 139 -12.19 13.90 -8.10
C LYS A 139 -12.39 15.00 -7.08
N HIS A 140 -11.84 14.83 -5.88
CA HIS A 140 -12.07 15.73 -4.75
C HIS A 140 -10.77 16.28 -4.14
N PHE A 141 -9.62 15.91 -4.68
CA PHE A 141 -8.30 16.30 -4.18
C PHE A 141 -8.08 15.94 -2.69
N ILE A 142 -8.58 14.76 -2.30
CA ILE A 142 -8.44 14.21 -0.95
C ILE A 142 -7.25 13.25 -0.87
N ASP A 143 -6.43 13.43 0.15
CA ASP A 143 -5.31 12.54 0.46
C ASP A 143 -5.39 12.04 1.92
N THR A 144 -4.63 10.99 2.24
CA THR A 144 -4.53 10.43 3.59
C THR A 144 -3.21 10.80 4.24
N GLY A 145 -3.24 11.31 5.47
CA GLY A 145 -2.06 11.58 6.28
C GLY A 145 -1.75 10.48 7.30
N ALA A 146 -0.56 10.57 7.91
CA ALA A 146 -0.05 9.64 8.92
C ALA A 146 -0.14 8.18 8.45
N GLY A 147 -1.18 7.46 8.87
CA GLY A 147 -1.59 6.21 8.26
C GLY A 147 -0.77 4.98 8.62
N VAL A 148 0.15 5.06 9.58
CA VAL A 148 0.83 3.87 10.15
C VAL A 148 0.01 3.38 11.34
N ILE A 149 -0.60 2.21 11.22
CA ILE A 149 -1.30 1.52 12.31
C ILE A 149 -0.43 0.33 12.77
N ASP A 150 0.17 0.48 13.94
CA ASP A 150 1.06 -0.53 14.52
C ASP A 150 0.31 -1.82 14.88
N ALA A 151 1.03 -2.95 14.87
CA ALA A 151 0.43 -4.26 15.07
C ALA A 151 -0.10 -4.50 16.49
N ASP A 152 0.42 -3.76 17.47
CA ASP A 152 0.02 -3.76 18.87
C ASP A 152 -1.03 -2.69 19.21
N TYR A 153 -1.40 -1.82 18.26
CA TYR A 153 -2.46 -0.83 18.46
C TYR A 153 -3.83 -1.50 18.61
N ARG A 154 -4.55 -1.18 19.70
CA ARG A 154 -5.91 -1.69 19.98
C ARG A 154 -6.95 -0.60 20.19
N GLY A 155 -6.56 0.66 20.00
CA GLY A 155 -7.48 1.79 20.03
C GLY A 155 -8.33 1.87 18.76
N GLU A 156 -9.09 2.94 18.65
CA GLU A 156 -9.88 3.21 17.46
C GLU A 156 -8.99 3.62 16.28
N VAL A 157 -9.08 2.90 15.17
CA VAL A 157 -8.49 3.30 13.89
C VAL A 157 -9.22 4.55 13.40
N LYS A 158 -8.49 5.66 13.28
CA LYS A 158 -8.99 6.90 12.70
C LYS A 158 -8.24 7.20 11.41
N VAL A 159 -8.92 7.83 10.47
CA VAL A 159 -8.35 8.20 9.16
C VAL A 159 -8.14 9.71 9.13
N LEU A 160 -6.88 10.15 9.07
CA LEU A 160 -6.56 11.55 8.84
C LEU A 160 -6.67 11.85 7.35
N LEU A 161 -7.59 12.73 6.97
CA LEU A 161 -7.75 13.20 5.60
C LEU A 161 -7.26 14.64 5.46
N PHE A 162 -6.55 14.90 4.36
CA PHE A 162 -6.23 16.23 3.86
C PHE A 162 -7.13 16.56 2.68
N ASN A 163 -7.68 17.76 2.66
CA ASN A 163 -8.41 18.30 1.53
C ASN A 163 -7.59 19.42 0.90
N PHE A 164 -6.99 19.16 -0.25
CA PHE A 164 -6.19 20.14 -0.98
C PHE A 164 -7.02 20.99 -1.96
N SER A 165 -8.32 20.73 -2.09
CA SER A 165 -9.21 21.52 -2.94
C SER A 165 -9.64 22.82 -2.25
N ASP A 166 -10.29 23.70 -3.03
CA ASP A 166 -10.91 24.94 -2.58
C ASP A 166 -12.40 24.77 -2.19
N VAL A 167 -12.85 23.51 -2.05
CA VAL A 167 -14.25 23.18 -1.73
C VAL A 167 -14.30 22.22 -0.54
N ASP A 168 -15.20 22.48 0.40
CA ASP A 168 -15.44 21.59 1.54
C ASP A 168 -15.87 20.20 1.07
N PHE A 169 -15.31 19.15 1.68
CA PHE A 169 -15.64 17.77 1.33
C PHE A 169 -16.50 17.14 2.42
N THR A 170 -17.77 16.90 2.11
CA THR A 170 -18.73 16.25 3.03
C THR A 170 -18.60 14.74 2.94
N ILE A 171 -18.46 14.09 4.10
CA ILE A 171 -18.39 12.64 4.26
C ILE A 171 -19.57 12.21 5.10
N ASN A 172 -20.39 11.31 4.59
CA ASN A 172 -21.52 10.74 5.30
C ASN A 172 -21.12 9.46 6.04
N GLU A 173 -21.94 9.07 7.01
CA GLU A 173 -21.81 7.74 7.63
C GLU A 173 -21.90 6.64 6.56
N GLY A 174 -20.98 5.68 6.62
CA GLY A 174 -20.92 4.57 5.70
C GLY A 174 -20.20 4.86 4.38
N ASP A 175 -19.72 6.08 4.14
CA ASP A 175 -18.88 6.39 2.99
C ASP A 175 -17.51 5.72 3.12
N ARG A 176 -16.96 5.28 1.98
CA ARG A 176 -15.62 4.68 1.91
C ARG A 176 -14.58 5.78 1.77
N ILE A 177 -13.77 5.97 2.80
CA ILE A 177 -12.90 7.15 2.94
C ILE A 177 -11.42 6.89 2.67
N ALA A 178 -10.96 5.66 2.91
CA ALA A 178 -9.58 5.24 2.73
C ALA A 178 -9.56 3.72 2.51
N GLN A 179 -8.38 3.16 2.32
CA GLN A 179 -8.21 1.71 2.30
C GLN A 179 -7.05 1.31 3.22
N LEU A 180 -7.21 0.23 3.96
CA LEU A 180 -6.19 -0.38 4.80
C LEU A 180 -5.41 -1.41 3.99
N VAL A 181 -4.11 -1.17 3.77
CA VAL A 181 -3.19 -2.14 3.16
C VAL A 181 -2.37 -2.79 4.26
N LEU A 182 -2.30 -4.12 4.27
CA LEU A 182 -1.46 -4.87 5.21
C LEU A 182 -0.07 -5.02 4.60
N GLU A 183 0.86 -4.17 5.01
CA GLU A 183 2.21 -4.15 4.47
C GLU A 183 3.15 -4.96 5.33
N ARG A 184 3.89 -5.88 4.69
CA ARG A 184 4.90 -6.68 5.36
C ARG A 184 6.10 -5.83 5.71
N ILE A 185 6.61 -6.02 6.91
CA ILE A 185 7.79 -5.32 7.42
C ILE A 185 8.76 -6.30 8.06
N TYR A 186 9.98 -5.83 8.24
CA TYR A 186 10.94 -6.41 9.14
C TYR A 186 11.15 -5.46 10.32
N ASN A 187 11.32 -6.00 11.52
CA ASN A 187 11.65 -5.25 12.72
C ASN A 187 13.02 -5.71 13.24
N PRO A 188 14.12 -5.42 12.50
CA PRO A 188 15.47 -5.82 12.91
C PRO A 188 15.94 -5.01 14.12
N GLU A 189 16.91 -5.54 14.84
CA GLU A 189 17.67 -4.77 15.81
C GLU A 189 18.48 -3.68 15.09
N VAL A 190 18.55 -2.49 15.68
CA VAL A 190 19.34 -1.38 15.16
C VAL A 190 20.76 -1.50 15.71
N VAL A 191 21.75 -1.61 14.82
CA VAL A 191 23.17 -1.70 15.15
C VAL A 191 23.92 -0.49 14.58
N GLU A 192 24.59 0.27 15.44
CA GLU A 192 25.41 1.44 15.05
C GLU A 192 26.78 0.99 14.52
N MET A 193 27.27 1.64 13.45
CA MET A 193 28.55 1.32 12.79
C MET A 193 29.30 2.60 12.43
N GLU A 194 30.63 2.55 12.45
CA GLU A 194 31.48 3.69 12.04
C GLU A 194 31.42 3.96 10.53
N GLN A 195 31.27 2.91 9.72
CA GLN A 195 31.22 3.01 8.25
C GLN A 195 30.27 1.97 7.65
N LEU A 196 29.56 2.36 6.60
CA LEU A 196 28.74 1.48 5.77
C LEU A 196 29.50 1.06 4.50
N GLU A 197 29.14 -0.10 3.94
CA GLU A 197 29.68 -0.57 2.66
C GLU A 197 29.32 0.38 1.51
N ASP A 198 30.24 0.55 0.56
CA ASP A 198 29.98 1.30 -0.66
C ASP A 198 28.92 0.60 -1.52
N SER A 199 28.09 1.40 -2.20
CA SER A 199 27.11 0.90 -3.15
C SER A 199 27.19 1.64 -4.48
N VAL A 200 26.68 1.03 -5.55
CA VAL A 200 26.62 1.64 -6.89
C VAL A 200 25.90 3.00 -6.87
N ARG A 201 24.91 3.18 -5.98
CA ARG A 201 24.18 4.45 -5.83
C ARG A 201 24.95 5.49 -5.01
N GLY A 202 25.80 5.06 -4.07
CA GLY A 202 26.53 5.93 -3.16
C GLY A 202 25.62 6.96 -2.47
N VAL A 203 26.06 8.22 -2.44
CA VAL A 203 25.34 9.36 -1.84
C VAL A 203 24.27 9.99 -2.76
N GLY A 204 23.97 9.40 -3.93
CA GLY A 204 23.04 9.97 -4.91
C GLY A 204 21.56 9.86 -4.50
N GLY A 205 20.86 10.99 -4.42
CA GLY A 205 19.42 11.09 -4.15
C GLY A 205 18.79 12.32 -4.81
N PHE A 206 17.48 12.53 -4.59
CA PHE A 206 16.76 13.75 -5.01
C PHE A 206 16.90 14.12 -6.51
N GLY A 207 16.63 13.18 -7.40
CA GLY A 207 16.73 13.41 -8.86
C GLY A 207 18.14 13.21 -9.42
N SER A 208 19.02 12.51 -8.69
CA SER A 208 20.39 12.21 -9.16
C SER A 208 20.46 11.38 -10.46
N THR A 209 19.35 10.75 -10.86
CA THR A 209 19.24 9.96 -12.10
C THR A 209 18.49 10.71 -13.22
N GLY A 210 18.14 11.98 -13.01
CA GLY A 210 17.22 12.74 -13.87
C GLY A 210 15.80 12.74 -13.32
#